data_AF-A0A7R9PSP0-F1
#
_entry.id   AF-A0A7R9PSP0-F1
#
_cell.length_a   1.000
_cell.length_b   1.000
_cell.length_c   1.000
_cell.angle_alpha   90.00
_cell.angle_beta   90.00
_cell.angle_gamma   90.00
#
_symmetry.space_group_name_H-M   'P 1'
#
loop_
_entity.id
_entity.type
_entity.pdbx_description
1 polymer ?
#
loop_
_entity_poly.entity_id
_entity_poly.type
_entity_poly.pdbx_seq_one_letter_code
_entity_poly.pdbx_strand_id
1 'polypeptide(L)'
;YCSLQLSDIVVGQEPNVSAREVLLRWARRSTSKYPGVRVADFTSSWRDGMAFNALIHRNRPDLIDWRTIRTRMVRERLETAFSIAEREYGVTRLLDPEGMLL
;
A
#
# COMPACT_ATOMS: atom_id res chain seq x y z
N TYR A 1 1.60 -24.27 2.31
CA TYR A 1 2.15 -23.10 1.61
C TYR A 1 1.00 -22.44 0.85
N CYS A 2 0.23 -21.61 1.54
CA CYS A 2 -0.97 -20.98 0.97
C CYS A 2 -0.53 -19.70 0.25
N SER A 3 -0.40 -19.78 -1.07
CA SER A 3 -0.23 -18.62 -1.94
C SER A 3 -1.57 -17.88 -1.99
N LEU A 4 -1.74 -16.86 -1.15
CA LEU A 4 -2.87 -15.95 -1.29
C LEU A 4 -2.76 -15.26 -2.65
N GLN A 5 -3.61 -15.67 -3.59
CA GLN A 5 -3.75 -15.04 -4.90
C GLN A 5 -4.90 -14.01 -4.80
N LEU A 6 -4.93 -13.05 -5.73
CA LEU A 6 -6.02 -12.05 -5.86
C LEU A 6 -7.43 -12.68 -5.87
N SER A 7 -7.55 -13.98 -6.14
CA SER A 7 -8.78 -14.78 -6.09
C SER A 7 -9.42 -14.86 -4.70
N ASP A 8 -8.66 -14.67 -3.61
CA ASP A 8 -9.15 -14.89 -2.23
C ASP A 8 -9.79 -13.64 -1.60
N ILE A 9 -9.88 -12.53 -2.37
CA ILE A 9 -10.63 -11.36 -1.95
C ILE A 9 -12.12 -11.73 -2.00
N VAL A 10 -12.71 -12.05 -0.85
CA VAL A 10 -14.15 -12.37 -0.72
C VAL A 10 -14.97 -11.18 -1.22
N VAL A 11 -15.47 -11.30 -2.44
CA VAL A 11 -16.28 -10.29 -3.11
C VAL A 11 -17.70 -10.36 -2.57
N GLY A 12 -18.13 -9.32 -1.87
CA GLY A 12 -19.55 -9.06 -1.67
C GLY A 12 -20.20 -8.75 -3.03
N GLN A 13 -20.83 -9.77 -3.62
CA GLN A 13 -22.05 -9.71 -4.43
C GLN A 13 -22.18 -8.56 -5.47
N GLU A 14 -21.20 -8.37 -6.36
CA GLU A 14 -21.37 -7.54 -7.57
C GLU A 14 -20.85 -8.35 -8.79
N PRO A 15 -21.72 -8.79 -9.70
CA PRO A 15 -21.42 -9.86 -10.66
C PRO A 15 -20.40 -9.53 -11.76
N ASN A 16 -19.86 -8.31 -11.83
CA ASN A 16 -18.93 -7.87 -12.89
C ASN A 16 -17.68 -7.12 -12.40
N VAL A 17 -17.36 -7.17 -11.09
CA VAL A 17 -16.19 -6.43 -10.56
C VAL A 17 -14.98 -7.34 -10.46
N SER A 18 -13.91 -7.04 -11.20
CA SER A 18 -12.66 -7.79 -11.14
C SER A 18 -11.98 -7.65 -9.77
N ALA A 19 -11.24 -8.67 -9.32
CA ALA A 19 -10.45 -8.60 -8.07
C ALA A 19 -9.51 -7.38 -8.04
N ARG A 20 -8.94 -7.01 -9.20
CA ARG A 20 -8.14 -5.79 -9.37
C ARG A 20 -8.92 -4.54 -9.00
N GLU A 21 -10.16 -4.43 -9.47
CA GLU A 21 -11.00 -3.27 -9.19
C GLU A 21 -11.47 -3.23 -7.74
N VAL A 22 -11.79 -4.40 -7.16
CA VAL A 22 -12.09 -4.51 -5.72
C VAL A 22 -10.91 -4.02 -4.88
N LEU A 23 -9.69 -4.48 -5.19
CA LEU A 23 -8.49 -4.07 -4.48
C LEU A 23 -8.22 -2.57 -4.65
N LEU A 24 -8.43 -2.02 -5.85
CA LEU A 24 -8.25 -0.59 -6.11
C LEU A 24 -9.25 0.24 -5.29
N ARG A 25 -10.50 -0.21 -5.21
CA ARG A 25 -11.55 0.40 -4.39
C ARG A 25 -11.20 0.32 -2.90
N TRP A 26 -10.67 -0.80 -2.43
CA TRP A 26 -10.16 -0.94 -1.08
C TRP A 26 -9.01 0.02 -0.80
N ALA A 27 -8.03 0.13 -1.70
CA ALA A 27 -6.88 1.01 -1.53
C ALA A 27 -7.30 2.49 -1.46
N ARG A 28 -8.23 2.91 -2.34
CA ARG A 28 -8.83 4.26 -2.31
C ARG A 28 -9.54 4.54 -0.99
N ARG A 29 -10.41 3.64 -0.53
CA ARG A 29 -11.14 3.81 0.74
C ARG A 29 -10.17 3.89 1.92
N SER A 30 -9.15 3.04 1.92
CA SER A 30 -8.14 2.96 2.98
C SER A 30 -7.24 4.19 3.05
N THR A 31 -7.00 4.88 1.93
CA THR A 31 -6.13 6.06 1.86
C THR A 31 -6.87 7.39 1.84
N SER A 32 -8.21 7.39 1.75
CA SER A 32 -9.05 8.58 1.58
C SER A 32 -8.88 9.68 2.64
N LYS A 33 -8.45 9.32 3.86
CA LYS A 33 -8.25 10.26 4.98
C LYS A 33 -6.84 10.87 5.02
N TYR A 34 -5.95 10.52 4.09
CA TYR A 34 -4.57 11.00 4.08
C TYR A 34 -4.38 12.10 3.04
N PRO A 35 -4.17 13.36 3.48
CA PRO A 35 -3.99 14.48 2.55
C PRO A 35 -2.79 14.27 1.64
N GLY A 36 -2.98 14.50 0.34
CA GLY A 36 -1.94 14.33 -0.67
C GLY A 36 -1.74 12.88 -1.15
N VAL A 37 -2.51 11.91 -0.64
CA VAL A 37 -2.45 10.52 -1.10
C VAL A 37 -3.66 10.23 -1.98
N ARG A 38 -3.43 9.91 -3.25
CA ARG A 38 -4.50 9.56 -4.21
C ARG A 38 -4.12 8.30 -4.98
N VAL A 39 -4.83 7.20 -4.71
CA VAL A 39 -4.64 5.92 -5.41
C VAL A 39 -5.55 5.84 -6.63
N ALA A 40 -5.01 6.08 -7.82
CA ALA A 40 -5.74 5.97 -9.08
C ALA A 40 -5.49 4.63 -9.79
N ASP A 41 -4.30 4.05 -9.64
CA ASP A 41 -3.80 2.85 -10.30
C ASP A 41 -2.93 1.98 -9.37
N PHE A 42 -2.33 0.91 -9.89
CA PHE A 42 -1.32 0.08 -9.20
C PHE A 42 0.10 0.32 -9.71
N THR A 43 0.34 1.47 -10.33
CA THR A 43 1.63 1.83 -10.91
C THR A 43 2.09 3.16 -10.33
N SER A 44 1.77 4.27 -11.00
CA SER A 44 2.24 5.61 -10.66
C SER A 44 1.83 6.08 -9.26
N SER A 45 0.64 5.66 -8.80
CA SER A 45 0.07 6.09 -7.52
C SER A 45 0.81 5.57 -6.29
N TRP A 46 1.73 4.63 -6.47
CA TRP A 46 2.48 3.98 -5.40
C TRP A 46 3.96 4.32 -5.42
N ARG A 47 4.45 4.93 -6.52
CA ARG A 47 5.86 5.21 -6.76
C ARG A 47 6.46 6.17 -5.74
N ASP A 48 5.69 7.12 -5.22
CA ASP A 48 6.15 8.09 -4.23
C ASP A 48 6.24 7.53 -2.78
N GLY A 49 5.82 6.27 -2.59
CA GLY A 49 5.80 5.56 -1.32
C GLY A 49 4.71 6.01 -0.34
N MET A 50 3.92 7.04 -0.66
CA MET A 50 2.93 7.60 0.27
C MET A 50 1.74 6.67 0.47
N ALA A 51 1.31 5.98 -0.60
CA ALA A 51 0.21 5.02 -0.53
C ALA A 51 0.52 3.85 0.42
N PHE A 52 1.74 3.30 0.37
CA PHE A 52 2.15 2.21 1.26
C PHE A 52 2.19 2.66 2.73
N ASN A 53 2.82 3.80 3.00
CA ASN A 53 2.90 4.35 4.36
C ASN A 53 1.50 4.69 4.92
N ALA A 54 0.57 5.16 4.09
CA ALA A 54 -0.80 5.47 4.50
C ALA A 54 -1.56 4.20 4.95
N LEU A 55 -1.38 3.08 4.24
CA LEU A 55 -2.01 1.81 4.60
C LEU A 55 -1.49 1.28 5.94
N ILE A 56 -0.18 1.33 6.16
CA ILE A 56 0.45 0.90 7.41
C ILE A 56 -0.02 1.79 8.56
N HIS A 57 0.06 3.11 8.41
CA HIS A 57 -0.37 4.07 9.42
C HIS A 57 -1.87 3.92 9.75
N ARG A 58 -2.70 3.55 8.78
CA ARG A 58 -4.14 3.33 9.02
C ARG A 58 -4.40 2.15 9.96
N ASN A 59 -3.61 1.08 9.83
CA ASN A 59 -3.75 -0.11 10.65
C ASN A 59 -3.09 0.05 12.01
N ARG A 60 -1.91 0.69 12.05
CA ARG A 60 -1.14 0.97 13.27
C ARG A 60 -0.46 2.34 13.16
N PRO A 61 -1.11 3.42 13.66
CA PRO A 61 -0.57 4.77 13.61
C PRO A 61 0.75 4.93 14.34
N ASP A 62 1.03 4.08 15.33
CA ASP A 62 2.23 4.10 16.16
C ASP A 62 3.50 3.67 15.42
N LEU A 63 3.38 2.94 14.30
CA LEU A 63 4.52 2.47 13.52
C LEU A 63 5.12 3.53 12.59
N ILE A 64 4.37 4.58 12.28
CA ILE A 64 4.77 5.61 11.30
C ILE A 64 4.49 6.99 11.88
N ASP A 65 5.50 7.84 11.97
CA ASP A 65 5.26 9.27 12.13
C ASP A 65 4.87 9.87 10.77
N TRP A 66 3.57 10.14 10.61
CA TRP A 66 3.02 10.68 9.37
C TRP A 66 3.58 12.05 8.98
N ARG A 67 3.96 12.88 9.96
CA ARG A 67 4.51 14.22 9.67
C ARG A 67 5.90 14.09 9.08
N THR A 68 6.72 13.24 9.69
CA THR A 68 8.10 13.02 9.27
C THR A 68 8.19 12.27 7.94
N ILE A 69 7.38 11.23 7.72
CA ILE A 69 7.47 10.42 6.50
C ILE A 69 7.16 11.23 5.23
N ARG A 70 6.26 12.22 5.35
CA ARG A 70 5.86 13.13 4.26
C ARG A 70 6.97 14.04 3.74
N THR A 71 8.05 14.22 4.49
CA THR A 71 9.17 15.09 4.09
C THR A 71 10.40 14.30 3.66
N ARG A 72 10.41 12.96 3.88
CA ARG A 72 11.52 12.09 3.47
C ARG A 72 11.59 11.89 1.96
N MET A 73 12.74 11.42 1.47
CA MET A 73 12.90 11.05 0.06
C MET A 73 12.07 9.81 -0.28
N VAL A 74 11.70 9.67 -1.56
CA VAL A 74 10.86 8.56 -2.05
C VAL A 74 11.45 7.19 -1.68
N ARG A 75 12.76 7.02 -1.88
CA ARG A 75 13.49 5.80 -1.50
C ARG A 75 13.28 5.45 -0.03
N GLU A 76 13.46 6.42 0.87
CA GLU A 76 13.32 6.21 2.32
C GLU A 76 11.89 5.86 2.71
N ARG A 77 10.90 6.46 2.04
CA ARG A 77 9.48 6.14 2.26
C ARG A 77 9.16 4.70 1.87
N LEU A 78 9.64 4.27 0.71
CA LEU A 78 9.46 2.90 0.22
C LEU A 78 10.15 1.90 1.15
N GLU A 79 11.41 2.16 1.50
CA GLU A 79 12.17 1.29 2.40
C GLU A 79 11.51 1.18 3.79
N THR A 80 11.08 2.31 4.36
CA THR A 80 10.36 2.32 5.65
C THR A 80 9.11 1.47 5.57
N ALA A 81 8.30 1.63 4.51
CA ALA A 81 7.07 0.87 4.37
C ALA A 81 7.31 -0.63 4.20
N PHE A 82 8.27 -1.02 3.36
CA PHE A 82 8.57 -2.44 3.11
C PHE A 82 9.17 -3.12 4.34
N SER A 83 10.10 -2.45 5.03
CA SER A 83 10.68 -2.98 6.27
C SER A 83 9.63 -3.18 7.36
N ILE A 84 8.71 -2.23 7.55
CA ILE A 84 7.61 -2.36 8.52
C ILE A 84 6.64 -3.47 8.12
N ALA A 85 6.28 -3.55 6.83
CA ALA A 85 5.38 -4.59 6.32
C ALA A 85 5.94 -6.00 6.56
N GLU A 86 7.23 -6.20 6.32
CA GLU A 86 7.90 -7.48 6.56
C GLU A 86 7.98 -7.80 8.05
N ARG A 87 8.47 -6.87 8.88
CA ARG A 87 8.71 -7.12 10.31
C ARG A 87 7.43 -7.25 11.14
N GLU A 88 6.45 -6.38 10.92
CA GLU A 88 5.26 -6.27 11.78
C GLU A 88 4.09 -7.10 11.26
N TYR A 89 4.04 -7.36 9.94
CA TYR A 89 2.93 -8.06 9.30
C TYR A 89 3.35 -9.36 8.58
N GLY A 90 4.65 -9.69 8.54
CA GLY A 90 5.14 -10.90 7.88
C GLY A 90 4.96 -10.90 6.37
N VAL A 91 4.78 -9.71 5.76
CA VAL A 91 4.54 -9.60 4.32
C VAL A 91 5.88 -9.75 3.60
N THR A 92 5.99 -10.78 2.76
CA THR A 92 7.18 -11.00 1.93
C THR A 92 7.41 -9.81 1.01
N ARG A 93 8.64 -9.29 1.01
CA ARG A 93 9.08 -8.22 0.14
C ARG A 93 9.25 -8.73 -1.29
N LEU A 94 8.30 -8.36 -2.15
CA LEU A 94 8.34 -8.68 -3.60
C LEU A 94 8.83 -7.52 -4.45
N LEU A 95 9.02 -6.34 -3.85
CA LEU A 95 9.36 -5.09 -4.52
C LEU A 95 10.61 -4.49 -3.87
N ASP A 96 11.48 -3.94 -4.72
CA ASP A 96 12.61 -3.12 -4.28
C ASP A 96 12.38 -1.65 -4.65
N PRO A 97 12.74 -0.70 -3.76
CA PRO A 97 12.60 0.73 -4.01
C PRO A 97 13.22 1.17 -5.34
N GLU A 98 14.37 0.61 -5.69
CA GLU A 98 15.08 0.86 -6.95
C GLU A 98 14.23 0.47 -8.16
N GLY A 99 13.59 -0.70 -8.11
CA GLY A 99 12.72 -1.18 -9.19
C GLY A 99 11.45 -0.34 -9.39
N MET A 100 11.01 0.40 -8.35
CA MET A 100 9.88 1.31 -8.45
C MET A 100 10.25 2.72 -8.95
N LEU A 101 11.53 3.07 -8.87
CA LEU A 101 12.06 4.39 -9.25
C LEU A 101 12.54 4.47 -10.70
N LEU A 102 12.76 3.34 -11.36
CA LEU A 102 13.05 3.22 -12.79
C LEU A 102 11.78 3.39 -13.65
#